data_AF-A0A7C3SJL3-F1
#
_entry.id   AF-A0A7C3SJL3-F1
#
_cell.length_a   1.000
_cell.length_b   1.000
_cell.length_c   1.000
_cell.angle_alpha   90.00
_cell.angle_beta   90.00
_cell.angle_gamma   90.00
#
_symmetry.space_group_name_H-M   'P 1'
#
loop_
_entity.id
_entity.type
_entity.pdbx_description
1 polymer ?
#
loop_
_entity_poly.entity_id
_entity_poly.type
_entity_poly.pdbx_seq_one_letter_code
_entity_poly.pdbx_strand_id
1 'polypeptide(L)' 'MKEETKQFIRELLQGGWRASAIGLSLVLAIAIGGLIGYWLWGVFDNVIFFYIGLILGIIAGFRNLYIMGKRYKS' A
#
# COMPACT_ATOMS: atom_id res chain seq x y z
N MET A 1 3.45 3.32 19.15
CA MET A 1 3.36 3.25 17.67
C MET A 1 4.73 3.06 16.99
N LYS A 2 5.87 3.49 17.55
CA LYS A 2 7.18 3.38 16.88
C LYS A 2 7.81 1.97 16.92
N GLU A 3 7.70 1.25 18.03
CA GLU A 3 8.25 -0.12 18.16
C GLU A 3 7.64 -1.12 17.18
N GLU A 4 6.32 -1.15 17.03
CA GLU A 4 5.63 -2.13 16.17
C GLU A 4 5.94 -1.89 14.69
N THR A 5 5.95 -0.64 14.23
CA THR A 5 6.36 -0.29 12.87
C THR A 5 7.82 -0.68 12.62
N LYS A 6 8.71 -0.49 13.60
CA LYS A 6 10.11 -0.92 13.49
C LYS A 6 10.25 -2.44 13.41
N GLN A 7 9.51 -3.20 14.24
CA GLN A 7 9.54 -4.66 14.19
C GLN A 7 8.98 -5.19 12.87
N PHE A 8 7.86 -4.63 12.39
CA PHE A 8 7.26 -4.98 11.11
C PHE A 8 8.18 -4.68 9.92
N ILE A 9 8.86 -3.52 9.91
CA ILE A 9 9.88 -3.19 8.91
C ILE A 9 11.06 -4.17 9.00
N ARG A 10 11.46 -4.58 10.20
CA ARG A 10 12.52 -5.60 10.39
C ARG A 10 12.11 -6.97 9.84
N GLU A 11 10.87 -7.40 10.07
CA GLU A 11 10.32 -8.66 9.55
C GLU A 11 10.16 -8.62 8.02
N LEU A 12 9.73 -7.48 7.46
CA LEU A 12 9.71 -7.22 6.02
C LEU A 12 11.12 -7.30 5.40
N LEU A 13 12.13 -6.75 6.07
CA LEU A 13 13.50 -6.74 5.59
C LEU A 13 14.25 -8.07 5.80
N GLN A 14 13.78 -8.93 6.72
CA GLN A 14 14.39 -10.24 7.00
C GLN A 14 14.05 -11.33 5.97
N GLY A 15 13.34 -11.01 4.90
CA GLY A 15 13.44 -11.76 3.63
C GLY A 15 12.69 -13.09 3.51
N GLY A 16 11.64 -13.32 4.32
CA GLY A 16 10.78 -14.50 4.19
C GLY A 16 9.64 -14.33 3.18
N TRP A 17 9.00 -15.44 2.76
CA TRP A 17 7.78 -15.49 1.90
C TRP A 17 6.68 -14.48 2.31
N ARG A 18 6.58 -14.20 3.62
CA ARG A 18 5.66 -13.21 4.19
C ARG A 18 5.95 -11.79 3.71
N ALA A 19 7.23 -11.39 3.65
CA ALA A 19 7.62 -10.07 3.16
C ALA A 19 7.25 -9.89 1.69
N SER A 20 7.41 -10.93 0.87
CA SER A 20 7.01 -10.93 -0.53
C SER A 20 5.50 -10.77 -0.70
N ALA A 21 4.68 -11.49 0.06
CA ALA A 21 3.22 -11.36 0.00
C ALA A 21 2.74 -9.97 0.43
N ILE A 22 3.36 -9.41 1.48
CA ILE A 22 3.08 -8.06 1.98
C ILE A 22 3.47 -7.01 0.93
N GLY A 23 4.68 -7.09 0.38
CA GLY A 23 5.13 -6.22 -0.70
C GLY A 23 4.25 -6.30 -1.95
N LEU A 24 3.83 -7.51 -2.33
CA LEU A 24 2.90 -7.72 -3.45
C LEU A 24 1.56 -7.02 -3.19
N SER A 25 1.01 -7.13 -1.98
CA SER A 25 -0.25 -6.47 -1.61
C SER A 25 -0.15 -4.94 -1.70
N LEU A 26 1.01 -4.37 -1.34
CA LEU A 26 1.29 -2.94 -1.45
C LEU A 26 1.37 -2.50 -2.92
N VAL A 27 2.11 -3.25 -3.75
CA VAL A 27 2.22 -2.98 -5.19
C VAL A 27 0.84 -3.06 -5.86
N LEU A 28 0.03 -4.06 -5.52
CA LEU A 28 -1.33 -4.20 -6.05
C LEU A 28 -2.22 -3.02 -5.65
N ALA A 29 -2.15 -2.57 -4.39
CA ALA A 29 -2.91 -1.41 -3.94
C ALA A 29 -2.53 -0.12 -4.69
N ILE A 30 -1.22 0.10 -4.90
CA ILE A 30 -0.72 1.25 -5.67
C ILE A 30 -1.13 1.13 -7.14
N ALA A 31 -1.03 -0.06 -7.74
CA ALA A 31 -1.41 -0.29 -9.12
C ALA A 31 -2.90 -0.02 -9.35
N ILE A 32 -3.77 -0.50 -8.44
CA ILE A 32 -5.22 -0.26 -8.52
C ILE A 32 -5.53 1.24 -8.32
N GLY A 33 -4.92 1.88 -7.31
CA GLY A 33 -5.11 3.31 -7.07
C GLY A 33 -4.65 4.18 -8.25
N GLY A 34 -3.50 3.84 -8.84
CA GLY A 34 -2.96 4.49 -10.04
C GLY A 34 -3.82 4.26 -11.28
N LEU A 35 -4.35 3.05 -11.49
CA LEU A 35 -5.29 2.75 -12.58
C LEU A 35 -6.57 3.56 -12.47
N ILE A 36 -7.16 3.62 -11.27
CA ILE A 36 -8.36 4.44 -11.01
C ILE A 36 -8.04 5.93 -11.22
N GLY A 37 -6.90 6.39 -10.73
CA GLY A 37 -6.43 7.77 -10.92
C GLY A 37 -6.20 8.11 -12.40
N TYR A 38 -5.65 7.17 -13.18
CA TYR A 38 -5.44 7.33 -14.63
C TYR A 38 -6.77 7.39 -15.38
N TRP A 39 -7.74 6.53 -15.01
CA TRP A 39 -9.08 6.58 -15.58
C TRP A 39 -9.78 7.90 -15.27
N LEU A 40 -9.70 8.37 -14.02
CA LEU A 40 -10.23 9.68 -13.62
C LEU A 40 -9.52 10.83 -14.33
N TRP A 41 -8.21 10.72 -14.58
CA TRP A 41 -7.50 11.71 -15.40
C TRP A 41 -8.13 11.81 -16.79
N GLY A 42 -8.40 10.70 -17.46
CA GLY A 42 -9.04 10.71 -18.78
C GLY A 42 -10.49 11.24 -18.78
N VAL A 43 -11.22 11.10 -17.68
CA VAL A 43 -12.60 11.60 -17.55
C VAL A 43 -12.67 13.10 -17.28
N PHE A 44 -11.76 13.62 -16.45
CA PHE A 44 -11.76 15.01 -16.01
C PHE A 44 -10.70 15.88 -16.71
N ASP A 45 -9.90 15.30 -17.60
CA ASP A 45 -8.76 15.89 -18.31
C ASP A 45 -7.77 16.62 -17.37
N ASN A 46 -7.68 16.15 -16.13
CA ASN A 46 -6.90 16.79 -15.08
C ASN A 46 -5.95 15.80 -14.40
N VAL A 47 -4.65 16.01 -14.58
CA VAL A 47 -3.59 15.09 -14.12
C VAL A 47 -3.55 14.94 -12.60
N ILE A 48 -4.15 15.87 -11.86
CA ILE A 48 -4.23 15.83 -10.39
C ILE A 48 -4.93 14.55 -9.91
N PHE A 49 -5.92 14.04 -10.64
CA PHE A 49 -6.63 12.82 -10.27
C PHE A 49 -5.74 11.57 -10.30
N PHE A 50 -4.74 11.54 -11.19
CA PHE A 50 -3.74 10.47 -11.19
C PHE A 50 -2.92 10.49 -9.90
N TYR A 51 -2.41 11.66 -9.50
CA TYR A 51 -1.65 11.80 -8.27
C TYR A 51 -2.50 11.49 -7.02
N ILE A 52 -3.77 11.91 -7.00
CA ILE A 52 -4.70 11.57 -5.92
C ILE A 52 -4.91 10.05 -5.85
N GLY A 53 -5.19 9.40 -6.99
CA GLY A 53 -5.36 7.94 -7.04
C GLY A 53 -4.13 7.19 -6.57
N LEU A 54 -2.94 7.66 -6.93
CA LEU A 54 -1.66 7.07 -6.53
C LEU A 54 -1.41 7.25 -5.01
N ILE A 55 -1.66 8.44 -4.46
CA ILE A 55 -1.59 8.71 -3.01
C ILE A 55 -2.58 7.83 -2.26
N LEU A 56 -3.83 7.73 -2.73
CA LEU A 56 -4.85 6.87 -2.12
C LEU A 56 -4.45 5.40 -2.17
N GLY A 57 -3.88 4.92 -3.29
CA GLY A 57 -3.35 3.56 -3.42
C GLY A 57 -2.24 3.25 -2.42
N ILE A 58 -1.30 4.18 -2.22
CA ILE A 58 -0.24 4.06 -1.21
C ILE A 58 -0.85 4.00 0.19
N ILE A 59 -1.73 4.93 0.54
CA ILE A 59 -2.37 4.99 1.88
C ILE A 59 -3.16 3.70 2.13
N ALA A 60 -3.92 3.22 1.15
CA ALA A 60 -4.68 1.98 1.26
C ALA A 60 -3.77 0.76 1.45
N GLY A 61 -2.69 0.67 0.68
CA GLY A 61 -1.70 -0.41 0.79
C GLY A 61 -1.04 -0.44 2.17
N PHE A 62 -0.59 0.71 2.68
CA PHE A 62 -0.02 0.81 4.03
C PHE A 62 -1.05 0.54 5.14
N ARG A 63 -2.28 1.01 4.99
CA ARG A 63 -3.37 0.74 5.94
C ARG A 63 -3.69 -0.76 5.99
N ASN A 64 -3.74 -1.42 4.84
CA ASN A 64 -3.96 -2.87 4.76
C ASN A 64 -2.81 -3.64 5.42
N LEU A 65 -1.57 -3.24 5.15
CA LEU A 65 -0.36 -3.72 5.80
C LEU A 65 -0.47 -3.66 7.33
N TYR A 66 -0.83 -2.48 7.84
CA TYR A 66 -0.92 -2.23 9.28
C TYR A 66 -1.99 -3.10 9.94
N ILE A 67 -3.14 -3.29 9.28
CA ILE A 67 -4.21 -4.15 9.78
C ILE A 67 -3.78 -5.62 9.78
N MET A 68 -3.11 -6.09 8.71
CA MET A 68 -2.57 -7.45 8.64
C MET A 68 -1.52 -7.71 9.73
N GLY A 69 -0.58 -6.79 9.93
CA GLY A 69 0.43 -6.89 11.00
C GLY A 69 -0.22 -6.91 12.39
N LYS A 70 -1.28 -6.14 12.61
CA LYS A 70 -2.00 -6.11 13.89
C LYS A 70 -2.82 -7.36 14.17
N ARG A 71 -3.39 -7.99 13.14
CA ARG A 71 -4.14 -9.26 13.28
C ARG A 71 -3.26 -10.46 13.57
N TYR A 72 -1.98 -10.41 13.20
CA TYR A 72 -1.05 -11.54 13.42
C TYR A 72 -0.56 -11.67 14.87
N LYS A 73 -0.89 -10.70 15.74
CA LYS A 73 -0.52 -10.69 17.17
C LYS A 73 -1.65 -11.20 18.09
N SER A 74 -2.75 -11.74 17.54
CA SER A 74 -3.84 -12.33 18.32
C SER A 74 -3.79 -13.84 18.36
#